data_AF-A0A7X7RIP8-F1
#
_entry.id   AF-A0A7X7RIP8-F1
#
_cell.length_a   1.000
_cell.length_b   1.000
_cell.length_c   1.000
_cell.angle_alpha   90.00
_cell.angle_beta   90.00
_cell.angle_gamma   90.00
#
_symmetry.space_group_name_H-M   'P 1'
#
loop_
_entity.id
_entity.type
_entity.pdbx_description
1 polymer ?
#
loop_
_entity_poly.entity_id
_entity_poly.type
_entity_poly.pdbx_seq_one_letter_code
_entity_poly.pdbx_strand_id
1 'polypeptide(L)' 'MFIKILTKTSKNKVSHYASLVENKRVCGKVVQVVKVNLGPVTEEQIPYLKAAYAAKKPRLVYDD' A
#
# COMPACT_ATOMS: atom_id res chain seq x y z
N MET A 1 -0.85 -9.57 3.90
CA MET A 1 -1.22 -8.54 2.91
C MET A 1 -0.40 -7.29 3.17
N PHE A 2 -0.13 -6.47 2.17
CA PHE A 2 0.63 -5.22 2.32
C PHE A 2 0.16 -4.17 1.30
N ILE A 3 0.47 -2.89 1.56
CA ILE A 3 0.20 -1.80 0.64
C ILE A 3 1.31 -1.72 -0.42
N LYS A 4 0.91 -1.81 -1.69
CA LYS A 4 1.76 -1.55 -2.85
C LYS A 4 1.46 -0.13 -3.35
N ILE A 5 2.52 0.66 -3.54
CA ILE A 5 2.43 2.00 -4.12
C ILE A 5 2.94 1.94 -5.56
N LEU A 6 2.14 2.45 -6.48
CA LEU A 6 2.53 2.73 -7.85
C LEU A 6 2.73 4.23 -8.01
N THR A 7 3.95 4.64 -8.35
CA THR A 7 4.25 6.03 -8.68
C THR A 7 4.19 6.20 -10.19
N LYS A 8 3.40 7.16 -10.65
CA LYS A 8 3.28 7.51 -12.07
C LYS A 8 3.66 8.97 -12.26
N THR A 9 4.58 9.21 -13.19
CA THR A 9 4.97 10.56 -13.59
C THR A 9 4.34 10.86 -14.95
N SER A 10 3.59 11.95 -15.07
CA SER A 10 2.99 12.39 -16.33
C SER A 10 2.94 13.91 -16.39
N LYS A 11 3.38 14.51 -17.51
CA LYS A 11 3.37 15.96 -17.74
C LYS A 11 3.95 16.75 -16.53
N ASN A 12 5.10 16.32 -16.01
CA ASN A 12 5.77 16.86 -14.81
C ASN A 12 4.97 16.80 -13.50
N LYS A 13 3.87 16.03 -13.44
CA LYS A 13 3.15 15.75 -12.20
C LYS A 13 3.43 14.32 -11.76
N VAL A 14 3.75 14.16 -10.48
CA VAL A 14 3.89 12.87 -9.81
C VAL A 14 2.56 12.52 -9.16
N SER A 15 2.09 11.29 -9.35
CA SER A 15 0.89 10.78 -8.70
C SER A 15 1.17 9.40 -8.12
N HIS A 16 0.69 9.16 -6.90
CA HIS A 16 0.80 7.87 -6.25
C HIS A 16 -0.57 7.18 -6.22
N TYR A 17 -0.56 5.88 -6.47
CA TYR A 17 -1.75 5.04 -6.38
C TYR A 17 -1.46 3.88 -5.44
N ALA A 18 -2.40 3.58 -4.55
CA ALA A 18 -2.27 2.50 -3.59
C ALA A 18 -3.16 1.31 -3.95
N SER A 19 -2.63 0.10 -3.77
CA SER A 19 -3.39 -1.15 -3.85
C SER A 19 -3.03 -2.05 -2.68
N LEU A 20 -4.03 -2.74 -2.14
CA LEU A 20 -3.85 -3.78 -1.13
C LEU A 20 -3.57 -5.11 -1.81
N VAL A 21 -2.42 -5.70 -1.51
CA VAL A 21 -1.90 -6.90 -2.21
C VAL A 21 -1.71 -8.05 -1.22
N GLU A 22 -2.03 -9.26 -1.67
CA GLU A 22 -1.77 -10.51 -0.97
C GLU A 22 -0.73 -11.34 -1.74
N ASN A 23 0.20 -11.97 -1.02
CA ASN A 23 1.07 -12.99 -1.60
C ASN A 23 0.39 -14.35 -1.48
N LYS A 24 0.24 -15.06 -2.60
CA LYS A 24 -0.21 -16.45 -2.65
C LYS A 24 0.86 -17.34 -3.26
N ARG A 25 0.94 -18.59 -2.84
CA ARG A 25 1.79 -19.59 -3.52
C ARG A 25 0.94 -20.37 -4.52
N VAL A 26 1.33 -20.35 -5.80
CA VAL A 26 0.70 -21.10 -6.89
C VAL A 26 1.80 -21.85 -7.62
N CYS A 27 1.69 -23.19 -7.69
CA CYS A 27 2.68 -24.06 -8.33
C CYS A 27 4.13 -23.78 -7.88
N GLY A 28 4.34 -23.62 -6.57
CA GLY A 28 5.66 -23.34 -5.99
C GLY A 28 6.18 -21.90 -6.17
N LYS A 29 5.48 -21.04 -6.92
CA LYS A 29 5.86 -19.63 -7.13
C LYS A 29 5.02 -18.70 -6.26
N VAL A 30 5.64 -17.61 -5.78
CA VAL A 30 4.92 -16.54 -5.08
C VAL A 30 4.30 -15.60 -6.12
N VAL A 31 2.97 -15.50 -6.11
CA VAL A 31 2.19 -14.61 -6.97
C VAL A 31 1.53 -13.53 -6.11
N GLN A 32 1.63 -12.28 -6.57
CA GLN A 32 0.97 -11.13 -5.95
C GLN A 32 -0.44 -10.98 -6.53
N VAL A 33 -1.46 -11.02 -5.68
CA VAL A 33 -2.86 -10.82 -6.06
C VAL A 33 -3.35 -9.52 -5.45
N VAL A 34 -3.85 -8.60 -6.29
CA VAL A 34 -4.50 -7.37 -5.83
C VAL A 34 -5.87 -7.73 -5.25
N LYS A 35 -6.11 -7.32 -4.00
CA LYS A 35 -7.40 -7.49 -3.32
C LYS A 35 -8.30 -6.29 -3.52
N VAL A 36 -7.74 -5.10 -3.40
CA VAL A 36 -8.46 -3.83 -3.47
C VAL A 36 -7.55 -2.76 -4.07
N ASN A 37 -8.10 -1.93 -4.95
CA ASN A 37 -7.46 -0.69 -5.38
C ASN A 37 -7.98 0.44 -4.50
N LEU A 38 -7.08 1.13 -3.80
CA LEU A 38 -7.42 2.24 -2.91
C LEU A 38 -7.44 3.58 -3.66
N GLY A 39 -6.96 3.59 -4.91
CA GLY A 39 -6.97 4.79 -5.75
C GLY A 39 -5.78 5.72 -5.49
N PRO A 40 -5.88 6.99 -5.91
CA PRO A 40 -4.81 7.97 -5.73
C PRO A 40 -4.63 8.33 -4.25
N VAL A 41 -3.38 8.50 -3.83
CA VAL A 41 -3.00 8.86 -2.45
C VAL A 41 -1.94 9.96 -2.47
N THR A 42 -1.91 10.78 -1.42
CA THR A 42 -0.84 11.78 -1.24
C THR A 42 0.41 11.14 -0.63
N GLU A 43 1.56 11.79 -0.78
CA GLU A 43 2.82 11.32 -0.17
C GLU A 43 2.72 11.18 1.35
N GLU A 44 2.03 12.13 1.99
CA GLU A 44 1.77 12.14 3.43
C GLU A 44 0.92 10.94 3.89
N GLN A 45 0.01 10.45 3.06
CA GLN A 45 -0.85 9.31 3.40
C GLN A 45 -0.11 7.96 3.33
N ILE A 46 0.96 7.87 2.54
CA ILE A 46 1.67 6.60 2.27
C ILE A 46 2.19 5.94 3.55
N PRO A 47 2.88 6.64 4.47
CA PRO A 47 3.36 6.03 5.72
C PRO A 47 2.23 5.45 6.56
N TYR A 48 1.11 6.16 6.71
CA TYR A 48 -0.03 5.71 7.50
C TYR A 48 -0.69 4.47 6.89
N LEU A 49 -0.85 4.44 5.57
CA LEU A 49 -1.37 3.27 4.86
C LEU A 49 -0.44 2.06 5.03
N LYS A 50 0.87 2.25 4.90
CA LYS A 50 1.85 1.17 5.13
C LYS A 50 1.80 0.67 6.58
N ALA A 51 1.70 1.58 7.55
CA ALA A 51 1.58 1.27 8.97
C ALA A 51 0.33 0.44 9.29
N ALA A 52 -0.83 0.82 8.73
CA ALA A 52 -2.11 0.14 8.97
C ALA A 52 -2.11 -1.35 8.55
N TYR A 53 -1.31 -1.70 7.53
CA TYR A 53 -1.18 -3.06 6.99
C TYR A 53 0.18 -3.71 7.29
N ALA A 54 1.00 -3.11 8.15
CA ALA A 54 2.26 -3.70 8.58
C ALA A 54 2.01 -4.98 9.39
N ALA A 55 2.92 -5.96 9.29
CA ALA A 55 2.83 -7.18 10.09
C ALA A 55 2.87 -6.86 11.60
N LYS A 56 3.73 -5.92 12.00
CA LYS A 56 3.78 -5.32 13.33
C LYS A 56 3.14 -3.94 13.28
N LYS A 57 1.82 -3.88 13.47
CA LYS A 57 1.07 -2.62 13.43
C LYS A 57 1.51 -1.69 14.57
N PRO A 58 1.82 -0.42 14.29
CA PRO A 58 2.07 0.54 15.36
C PRO A 58 0.79 0.78 16.17
N ARG A 59 0.95 1.03 17.46
CA ARG A 59 -0.17 1.41 18.33
C ARG A 59 -0.53 2.86 18.03
N LEU A 60 -1.82 3.13 17.82
CA LEU A 60 -2.34 4.49 17.75
C LEU A 60 -2.26 5.08 19.16
N VAL A 61 -1.55 6.19 19.30
CA VAL A 61 -1.45 6.99 20.51
C VAL A 61 -2.09 8.32 20.17
N TYR A 62 -3.07 8.71 20.98
CA TYR A 62 -3.71 10.02 20.88
C TYR A 62 -3.20 10.85 22.05
N ASP A 63 -2.97 12.14 21.79
CA ASP A 63 -2.78 13.11 22.85
C ASP A 63 -4.18 13.37 23.42
N ASP A 64 -4.42 12.99 24.68
CA ASP A 64 -5.74 12.98 25.34
C ASP A 64 -6.54 14.28 25.18
#